data_AF-F6HZZ7-F1
#
_entry.id   AF-F6HZZ7-F1
#
_cell.length_a   1.000
_cell.length_b   1.000
_cell.length_c   1.000
_cell.angle_alpha   90.00
_cell.angle_beta   90.00
_cell.angle_gamma   90.00
#
_symmetry.space_group_name_H-M   'P 1'
#
loop_
_entity.id
_entity.type
_entity.pdbx_description
1 polymer ?
#
loop_
_entity_poly.entity_id
_entity_poly.type
_entity_poly.pdbx_seq_one_letter_code
_entity_poly.pdbx_strand_id
1 'polypeptide(L)'
;MALPRYVVLKSKYNNKYLRYIHEDVQIHGFLQFSGEEVVTPYSKYQVEMAKNGKGLVHIRCCYNNKYWVRWSKNHWWIVAGADEPDEDQSSWSCTLFEPVYVDGDAQTLQFRHVQLGHYACLWRLPPPYGSCLFAGSTSPDNDLCDVCTIIDWESLLLLPKHIAFKGDNGYFLSARTIEGHPYLEFASSDIGDPTVGNEVFTTHDGSVHIKSDYFGRFWRRSPNWIWADSDDSTTNNPDTLFWPVRVDKNVVALRNLGNNNFCKRLTTEGKISCLNAGVSTISREARLEVAELVLSRNIYNVNFRLMDARTYDQRVIVMTTGEAINMTQELHTQQVKLSYTETKSRTWKGSVSLKLGVKMTMESGVPFIADGKLEISSEFSGTYEWGETESVTTAMETVYNVTVPAMTKVTVSMIATQGSCDVPFSYTQHDTLTDGKNVVYNMDDGVYVGVNCFNVKYHTKEEKL
;
A
#
# COMPACT_ATOMS: atom_id res chain seq x y z
N MET A 1 -12.69 2.17 22.09
CA MET A 1 -11.56 1.39 21.52
C MET A 1 -11.31 1.95 20.12
N ALA A 2 -10.06 2.13 19.70
CA ALA A 2 -9.74 2.72 18.40
C ALA A 2 -9.57 1.62 17.35
N LEU A 3 -10.10 1.82 16.15
CA LEU A 3 -9.83 0.93 15.01
C LEU A 3 -8.35 0.99 14.62
N PRO A 4 -7.76 -0.11 14.12
CA PRO A 4 -6.43 -0.08 13.52
C PRO A 4 -6.36 0.94 12.38
N ARG A 5 -5.18 1.51 12.15
CA ARG A 5 -4.97 2.49 11.08
C ARG A 5 -5.19 1.88 9.69
N TYR A 6 -4.77 0.63 9.50
CA TYR A 6 -5.03 -0.14 8.29
C TYR A 6 -5.80 -1.40 8.63
N VAL A 7 -6.90 -1.63 7.93
CA VAL A 7 -7.82 -2.74 8.19
C VAL A 7 -8.10 -3.54 6.94
N VAL A 8 -8.40 -4.82 7.16
CA VAL A 8 -9.10 -5.69 6.20
C VAL A 8 -10.42 -6.11 6.83
N LEU A 9 -11.47 -6.16 6.02
CA LEU A 9 -12.81 -6.52 6.47
C LEU A 9 -13.18 -7.89 5.92
N LYS A 10 -13.52 -8.84 6.80
CA LYS A 10 -14.04 -10.15 6.42
C LYS A 10 -15.51 -10.26 6.79
N SER A 11 -16.38 -10.53 5.83
CA SER A 11 -17.81 -10.69 6.11
C SER A 11 -18.05 -11.94 6.96
N LYS A 12 -18.86 -11.82 8.02
CA LYS A 12 -19.34 -12.99 8.79
C LYS A 12 -20.32 -13.85 7.99
N TYR A 13 -20.97 -13.27 6.97
CA TYR A 13 -21.99 -13.95 6.18
C TYR A 13 -21.42 -14.96 5.19
N ASN A 14 -20.46 -14.54 4.34
CA ASN A 14 -19.90 -15.41 3.29
C ASN A 14 -18.42 -15.79 3.48
N ASN A 15 -17.79 -15.33 4.57
CA ASN A 15 -16.38 -15.55 4.87
C ASN A 15 -15.38 -15.01 3.82
N LYS A 16 -15.81 -14.08 2.97
CA LYS A 16 -14.93 -13.40 2.00
C LYS A 16 -14.45 -12.06 2.51
N TYR A 17 -13.32 -11.63 2.01
CA TYR A 17 -12.76 -10.30 2.29
C TYR A 17 -13.42 -9.25 1.39
N LEU A 18 -13.68 -8.07 1.95
CA LEU A 18 -14.08 -6.91 1.16
C LEU A 18 -12.88 -6.49 0.31
N ARG A 19 -13.10 -6.38 -1.00
CA ARG A 19 -12.09 -5.93 -1.95
C ARG A 19 -12.63 -4.86 -2.88
N TYR A 20 -11.73 -4.03 -3.39
CA TYR A 20 -11.97 -3.14 -4.52
C TYR A 20 -12.14 -3.93 -5.83
N ILE A 21 -13.13 -3.55 -6.64
CA ILE A 21 -13.34 -4.11 -7.97
C ILE A 21 -12.73 -3.18 -9.01
N HIS A 22 -11.67 -3.66 -9.68
CA HIS A 22 -10.95 -2.92 -10.71
C HIS A 22 -11.17 -3.51 -12.11
N GLU A 23 -11.51 -4.80 -12.18
CA GLU A 23 -11.54 -5.61 -13.39
C GLU A 23 -12.91 -5.69 -14.07
N ASP A 24 -14.02 -5.55 -13.33
CA ASP A 24 -15.37 -5.58 -13.89
C ASP A 24 -15.82 -4.16 -14.26
N VAL A 25 -16.11 -3.94 -15.55
CA VAL A 25 -16.48 -2.63 -16.08
C VAL A 25 -17.79 -2.09 -15.51
N GLN A 26 -18.77 -2.94 -15.21
CA GLN A 26 -20.10 -2.51 -14.76
C GLN A 26 -20.10 -2.05 -13.30
N ILE A 27 -19.24 -2.65 -12.47
CA ILE A 27 -19.11 -2.34 -11.04
C ILE A 27 -17.69 -1.87 -10.69
N HIS A 28 -16.94 -1.33 -11.64
CA HIS A 28 -15.62 -0.75 -11.40
C HIS A 28 -15.73 0.34 -10.32
N GLY A 29 -14.85 0.31 -9.34
CA GLY A 29 -14.90 1.23 -8.19
C GLY A 29 -15.71 0.71 -6.99
N PHE A 30 -16.52 -0.34 -7.18
CA PHE A 30 -17.33 -0.91 -6.11
C PHE A 30 -16.48 -1.71 -5.13
N LEU A 31 -17.04 -1.90 -3.94
CA LEU A 31 -16.47 -2.72 -2.88
C LEU A 31 -17.31 -3.98 -2.76
N GLN A 32 -16.70 -5.17 -2.88
CA GLN A 32 -17.42 -6.43 -2.89
C GLN A 32 -16.76 -7.45 -1.97
N PHE A 33 -17.58 -8.20 -1.23
CA PHE A 33 -17.13 -9.32 -0.41
C PHE A 33 -16.87 -10.57 -1.26
N SER A 34 -15.83 -10.51 -2.07
CA SER A 34 -15.41 -11.59 -2.98
C SER A 34 -13.90 -11.87 -2.94
N GLY A 35 -13.14 -11.20 -2.06
CA GLY A 35 -11.72 -11.49 -1.87
C GLY A 35 -11.50 -12.82 -1.16
N GLU A 36 -10.53 -13.59 -1.66
CA GLU A 36 -10.14 -14.90 -1.11
C GLU A 36 -8.97 -14.80 -0.12
N GLU A 37 -8.12 -13.78 -0.28
CA GLU A 37 -6.89 -13.62 0.48
C GLU A 37 -6.95 -12.36 1.34
N VAL A 38 -6.43 -12.48 2.57
CA VAL A 38 -6.31 -11.33 3.46
C VAL A 38 -5.29 -10.34 2.93
N VAL A 39 -4.21 -10.83 2.30
CA VAL A 39 -3.11 -10.04 1.78
C VAL A 39 -3.31 -9.72 0.31
N THR A 40 -4.02 -8.63 0.02
CA THR A 40 -4.05 -8.07 -1.33
C THR A 40 -4.05 -6.54 -1.26
N PRO A 41 -3.53 -5.85 -2.30
CA PRO A 41 -3.65 -4.40 -2.37
C PRO A 41 -5.13 -3.94 -2.45
N TYR A 42 -6.01 -4.78 -2.99
CA TYR A 42 -7.44 -4.48 -3.18
C TYR A 42 -8.27 -4.59 -1.90
N SER A 43 -7.82 -5.35 -0.90
CA SER A 43 -8.55 -5.60 0.35
C SER A 43 -8.13 -4.68 1.51
N LYS A 44 -7.12 -3.82 1.29
CA LYS A 44 -6.54 -2.96 2.33
C LYS A 44 -7.22 -1.59 2.35
N TYR A 45 -7.67 -1.18 3.54
CA TYR A 45 -8.29 0.11 3.76
C TYR A 45 -7.59 0.89 4.86
N GLN A 46 -7.44 2.20 4.68
CA GLN A 46 -6.96 3.12 5.70
C GLN A 46 -8.14 3.76 6.43
N VAL A 47 -8.09 3.74 7.76
CA VAL A 47 -9.05 4.42 8.63
C VAL A 47 -8.43 5.75 9.05
N GLU A 48 -9.16 6.85 8.81
CA GLU A 48 -8.74 8.21 9.14
C GLU A 48 -9.79 8.83 10.07
N MET A 49 -9.39 9.37 11.22
CA MET A 49 -10.33 10.00 12.14
C MET A 49 -10.88 11.30 11.54
N ALA A 50 -12.19 11.53 11.71
CA ALA A 50 -12.82 12.78 11.30
C ALA A 50 -12.24 13.98 12.08
N LYS A 51 -12.09 15.14 11.42
CA LYS A 51 -11.54 16.36 12.01
C LYS A 51 -12.35 16.83 13.22
N ASN A 52 -13.67 16.65 13.17
CA ASN A 52 -14.58 17.09 14.22
C ASN A 52 -14.71 16.12 15.42
N GLY A 53 -13.90 15.04 15.50
CA GLY A 53 -13.54 14.39 16.76
C GLY A 53 -14.61 13.59 17.52
N LYS A 54 -15.63 13.03 16.85
CA LYS A 54 -16.75 12.32 17.52
C LYS A 54 -16.70 10.78 17.41
N GLY A 55 -15.52 10.20 17.23
CA GLY A 55 -15.40 8.76 16.96
C GLY A 55 -15.82 8.34 15.54
N LEU A 56 -16.22 9.31 14.70
CA LEU A 56 -16.48 9.10 13.28
C LEU A 56 -15.17 8.98 12.50
N VAL A 57 -15.21 8.20 11.43
CA VAL A 57 -14.05 7.90 10.59
C VAL A 57 -14.37 8.10 9.12
N HIS A 58 -13.34 8.41 8.35
CA HIS A 58 -13.27 8.21 6.91
C HIS A 58 -12.58 6.88 6.65
N ILE A 59 -13.03 6.16 5.62
CA ILE A 59 -12.42 4.89 5.21
C ILE A 59 -11.96 5.05 3.76
N ARG A 60 -10.69 4.75 3.49
CA ARG A 60 -10.07 4.97 2.19
C ARG A 60 -9.49 3.67 1.65
N CYS A 61 -9.81 3.30 0.41
CA CYS A 61 -9.19 2.16 -0.24
C CYS A 61 -7.72 2.46 -0.50
N CYS A 62 -6.79 1.58 -0.12
CA CYS A 62 -5.36 1.80 -0.32
C CYS A 62 -4.89 1.53 -1.76
N TYR A 63 -5.70 0.87 -2.59
CA TYR A 63 -5.37 0.66 -4.00
C TYR A 63 -5.49 1.98 -4.78
N ASN A 64 -6.71 2.51 -4.92
CA ASN A 64 -6.97 3.74 -5.67
C ASN A 64 -6.84 5.02 -4.82
N ASN A 65 -6.54 4.88 -3.53
CA ASN A 65 -6.45 5.97 -2.56
C ASN A 65 -7.72 6.84 -2.44
N LYS A 66 -8.91 6.35 -2.81
CA LYS A 66 -10.17 7.09 -2.71
C LYS A 66 -11.02 6.70 -1.51
N TYR A 67 -11.77 7.66 -0.98
CA TYR A 67 -12.65 7.48 0.17
C TYR A 67 -13.94 6.75 -0.20
N TRP A 68 -14.43 6.00 0.77
CA TRP A 68 -15.74 5.37 0.73
C TRP A 68 -16.81 6.46 0.69
N VAL A 69 -17.68 6.34 -0.31
CA VAL A 69 -18.77 7.28 -0.55
C VAL A 69 -19.92 6.55 -1.21
N ARG A 70 -21.12 7.09 -1.13
CA ARG A 70 -22.25 6.62 -1.94
C ARG A 70 -21.93 6.78 -3.43
N TRP A 71 -22.33 5.81 -4.23
CA TRP A 71 -22.09 5.83 -5.68
C TRP A 71 -22.71 7.05 -6.39
N SER A 72 -23.86 7.51 -5.91
CA SER A 72 -24.49 8.75 -6.37
C SER A 72 -25.57 9.21 -5.38
N LYS A 73 -26.12 10.41 -5.59
CA LYS A 73 -27.27 10.94 -4.85
C LYS A 73 -28.48 9.99 -4.82
N ASN A 74 -28.64 9.13 -5.82
CA ASN A 74 -29.81 8.24 -5.97
C ASN A 74 -29.51 6.77 -5.61
N HIS A 75 -28.27 6.46 -5.24
CA HIS A 75 -27.85 5.08 -4.93
C HIS A 75 -27.31 4.99 -3.50
N TRP A 76 -27.46 3.81 -2.89
CA TRP A 76 -26.93 3.50 -1.55
C TRP A 76 -25.77 2.49 -1.60
N TRP A 77 -25.34 2.11 -2.80
CA TRP A 77 -24.08 1.40 -3.02
C TRP A 77 -22.91 2.25 -2.51
N ILE A 78 -21.98 1.62 -1.81
CA ILE A 78 -20.75 2.26 -1.33
C ILE A 78 -19.60 1.87 -2.26
N VAL A 79 -18.91 2.89 -2.75
CA VAL A 79 -17.77 2.77 -3.69
C VAL A 79 -16.56 3.49 -3.11
N ALA A 80 -15.34 3.11 -3.52
CA ALA A 80 -14.15 3.90 -3.24
C ALA A 80 -13.97 4.95 -4.35
N GLY A 81 -14.67 6.09 -4.23
CA GLY A 81 -14.84 7.03 -5.34
C GLY A 81 -14.54 8.49 -5.02
N ALA A 82 -14.48 8.89 -3.75
CA ALA A 82 -14.25 10.30 -3.40
C ALA A 82 -12.76 10.63 -3.32
N ASP A 83 -12.33 11.69 -4.00
CA ASP A 83 -10.93 12.15 -3.99
C ASP A 83 -10.56 12.89 -2.69
N GLU A 84 -11.52 13.46 -1.97
CA GLU A 84 -11.33 14.16 -0.71
C GLU A 84 -12.41 13.79 0.31
N PRO A 85 -12.13 13.88 1.62
CA PRO A 85 -13.14 13.61 2.64
C PRO A 85 -14.20 14.72 2.68
N ASP A 86 -15.46 14.34 2.82
CA ASP A 86 -16.62 15.25 2.97
C ASP A 86 -17.30 15.00 4.33
N GLU A 87 -17.19 15.97 5.24
CA GLU A 87 -17.77 15.92 6.59
C GLU A 87 -19.16 16.59 6.70
N ASP A 88 -19.71 17.12 5.59
CA ASP A 88 -21.08 17.63 5.59
C ASP A 88 -22.07 16.47 5.65
N GLN A 89 -22.62 16.22 6.85
CA GLN A 89 -23.58 15.13 7.08
C GLN A 89 -24.90 15.29 6.35
N SER A 90 -25.19 16.46 5.78
CA SER A 90 -26.36 16.68 4.91
C SER A 90 -26.08 16.36 3.43
N SER A 91 -24.80 16.33 3.05
CA SER A 91 -24.36 16.05 1.69
C SER A 91 -24.44 14.57 1.36
N TRP A 92 -25.03 14.24 0.21
CA TRP A 92 -25.09 12.84 -0.24
C TRP A 92 -23.69 12.23 -0.46
N SER A 93 -22.66 13.07 -0.68
CA SER A 93 -21.26 12.68 -0.83
C SER A 93 -20.50 12.59 0.48
N CYS A 94 -21.17 12.73 1.63
CA CYS A 94 -20.55 12.54 2.94
C CYS A 94 -19.77 11.22 3.01
N THR A 95 -18.52 11.28 3.46
CA THR A 95 -17.62 10.11 3.54
C THR A 95 -17.50 9.55 4.96
N LEU A 96 -18.31 10.07 5.89
CA LEU A 96 -18.26 9.69 7.30
C LEU A 96 -18.98 8.36 7.55
N PHE A 97 -18.29 7.48 8.27
CA PHE A 97 -18.84 6.26 8.84
C PHE A 97 -18.65 6.25 10.35
N GLU A 98 -19.61 5.66 11.05
CA GLU A 98 -19.54 5.39 12.46
C GLU A 98 -19.24 3.90 12.69
N PRO A 99 -18.11 3.56 13.33
CA PRO A 99 -17.80 2.20 13.70
C PRO A 99 -18.59 1.80 14.95
N VAL A 100 -19.39 0.73 14.84
CA VAL A 100 -20.23 0.20 15.92
C VAL A 100 -19.77 -1.21 16.26
N TYR A 101 -19.22 -1.40 17.45
CA TYR A 101 -18.82 -2.72 17.94
C TYR A 101 -20.05 -3.57 18.23
N VAL A 102 -20.00 -4.83 17.82
CA VAL A 102 -21.04 -5.80 18.17
C VAL A 102 -20.81 -6.27 19.61
N ASP A 103 -21.89 -6.30 20.41
CA ASP A 103 -21.81 -6.65 21.82
C ASP A 103 -21.15 -8.02 22.04
N GLY A 104 -20.13 -8.06 22.91
CA GLY A 104 -19.44 -9.29 23.31
C GLY A 104 -18.29 -9.76 22.42
N ASP A 105 -18.01 -9.11 21.28
CA ASP A 105 -16.86 -9.45 20.41
C ASP A 105 -16.14 -8.19 19.90
N ALA A 106 -14.99 -7.90 20.51
CA ALA A 106 -14.15 -6.75 20.20
C ALA A 106 -13.50 -6.78 18.80
N GLN A 107 -13.53 -7.92 18.10
CA GLN A 107 -13.01 -8.05 16.74
C GLN A 107 -14.10 -7.91 15.67
N THR A 108 -15.37 -7.82 16.07
CA THR A 108 -16.49 -7.66 15.14
C THR A 108 -17.08 -6.26 15.20
N LEU A 109 -17.35 -5.74 14.02
CA LEU A 109 -17.78 -4.37 13.85
C LEU A 109 -18.79 -4.25 12.72
N GLN A 110 -19.71 -3.32 12.90
CA GLN A 110 -20.60 -2.80 11.87
C GLN A 110 -20.16 -1.37 11.54
N PHE A 111 -20.45 -0.92 10.31
CA PHE A 111 -20.22 0.47 9.92
C PHE A 111 -21.55 1.11 9.58
N ARG A 112 -21.87 2.24 10.22
CA ARG A 112 -23.06 3.02 9.90
C ARG A 112 -22.68 4.23 9.06
N HIS A 113 -23.21 4.34 7.85
CA HIS A 113 -23.02 5.50 6.97
C HIS A 113 -23.75 6.71 7.56
N VAL A 114 -23.01 7.77 7.91
CA VAL A 114 -23.53 8.85 8.77
C VAL A 114 -24.66 9.62 8.12
N GLN A 115 -24.54 10.00 6.84
CA GLN A 115 -25.59 10.80 6.18
C GLN A 115 -26.91 10.03 5.99
N LEU A 116 -26.85 8.70 5.82
CA LEU A 116 -28.07 7.89 5.67
C LEU A 116 -28.58 7.37 7.02
N GLY A 117 -27.72 7.26 8.03
CA GLY A 117 -28.01 6.53 9.26
C GLY A 117 -28.18 5.02 9.06
N HIS A 118 -27.70 4.49 7.94
CA HIS A 118 -27.87 3.08 7.55
C HIS A 118 -26.58 2.27 7.79
N TYR A 119 -26.73 1.04 8.25
CA TYR A 119 -25.65 0.07 8.34
C TYR A 119 -25.21 -0.39 6.94
N ALA A 120 -23.91 -0.34 6.71
CA ALA A 120 -23.27 -0.88 5.52
C ALA A 120 -23.19 -2.40 5.62
N CYS A 121 -23.65 -3.09 4.59
CA CYS A 121 -23.82 -4.54 4.59
C CYS A 121 -23.45 -5.14 3.23
N LEU A 122 -23.20 -6.45 3.23
CA LEU A 122 -23.17 -7.28 2.05
C LEU A 122 -24.59 -7.36 1.48
N TRP A 123 -24.81 -6.79 0.30
CA TRP A 123 -26.14 -6.83 -0.32
C TRP A 123 -26.37 -8.09 -1.15
N ARG A 124 -27.52 -8.72 -0.95
CA ARG A 124 -27.87 -10.01 -1.55
C ARG A 124 -28.66 -9.79 -2.84
N LEU A 125 -27.95 -9.64 -3.96
CA LEU A 125 -28.51 -9.60 -5.31
C LEU A 125 -27.79 -10.59 -6.24
N PRO A 126 -28.37 -10.91 -7.41
CA PRO A 126 -27.63 -11.55 -8.48
C PRO A 126 -26.45 -10.69 -8.98
N PRO A 127 -25.46 -11.30 -9.67
CA PRO A 127 -24.43 -10.56 -10.36
C PRO A 127 -24.98 -9.48 -11.31
N PRO A 128 -24.27 -8.36 -11.51
CA PRO A 128 -22.93 -8.09 -10.95
C PRO A 128 -22.96 -7.49 -9.54
N TYR A 129 -24.11 -7.00 -9.06
CA TYR A 129 -24.21 -6.27 -7.78
C TYR A 129 -24.24 -7.16 -6.54
N GLY A 130 -24.25 -8.48 -6.72
CA GLY A 130 -24.23 -9.43 -5.62
C GLY A 130 -23.01 -9.27 -4.71
N SER A 131 -23.23 -9.29 -3.41
CA SER A 131 -22.20 -9.13 -2.36
C SER A 131 -21.46 -7.79 -2.36
N CYS A 132 -21.92 -6.79 -3.12
CA CYS A 132 -21.38 -5.44 -3.05
C CYS A 132 -21.82 -4.74 -1.76
N LEU A 133 -20.98 -3.82 -1.28
CA LEU A 133 -21.23 -3.04 -0.08
C LEU A 133 -22.35 -2.04 -0.30
N PHE A 134 -23.35 -2.06 0.58
CA PHE A 134 -24.56 -1.25 0.44
C PHE A 134 -25.01 -0.73 1.80
N ALA A 135 -25.39 0.55 1.87
CA ALA A 135 -25.97 1.17 3.07
C ALA A 135 -27.46 0.80 3.19
N GLY A 136 -27.73 -0.38 3.75
CA GLY A 136 -29.00 -1.09 3.61
C GLY A 136 -30.14 -0.61 4.48
N SER A 137 -29.91 -0.52 5.79
CA SER A 137 -30.99 -0.43 6.78
C SER A 137 -30.57 0.39 8.00
N THR A 138 -31.52 1.05 8.66
CA THR A 138 -31.29 1.77 9.93
C THR A 138 -31.13 0.85 11.15
N SER A 139 -31.47 -0.43 11.00
CA SER A 139 -31.36 -1.46 12.05
C SER A 139 -30.32 -2.52 11.67
N PRO A 140 -29.69 -3.17 12.66
CA PRO A 140 -28.81 -4.32 12.42
C PRO A 140 -29.49 -5.43 11.59
N ASP A 141 -28.72 -6.11 10.75
CA ASP A 141 -29.21 -7.22 9.91
C ASP A 141 -29.20 -8.55 10.69
N ASN A 142 -30.33 -9.26 10.69
CA ASN A 142 -30.47 -10.52 11.42
C ASN A 142 -29.62 -11.67 10.87
N ASP A 143 -29.25 -11.60 9.58
CA ASP A 143 -28.40 -12.59 8.92
C ASP A 143 -26.91 -12.22 9.01
N LEU A 144 -26.57 -11.18 9.80
CA LEU A 144 -25.20 -10.69 10.02
C LEU A 144 -24.51 -10.21 8.74
N CYS A 145 -25.28 -9.79 7.73
CA CYS A 145 -24.75 -9.25 6.48
C CYS A 145 -24.00 -7.92 6.67
N ASP A 146 -24.27 -7.21 7.76
CA ASP A 146 -23.63 -5.95 8.17
C ASP A 146 -22.47 -6.13 9.17
N VAL A 147 -22.18 -7.37 9.59
CA VAL A 147 -21.11 -7.66 10.55
C VAL A 147 -19.84 -8.10 9.83
N CYS A 148 -18.75 -7.39 10.11
CA CYS A 148 -17.42 -7.71 9.64
C CYS A 148 -16.49 -8.09 10.79
N THR A 149 -15.59 -9.04 10.55
CA THR A 149 -14.39 -9.24 11.38
C THR A 149 -13.33 -8.26 10.90
N ILE A 150 -12.76 -7.50 11.82
CA ILE A 150 -11.69 -6.53 11.55
C ILE A 150 -10.35 -7.20 11.75
N ILE A 151 -9.52 -7.19 10.71
CA ILE A 151 -8.14 -7.66 10.77
C ILE A 151 -7.23 -6.44 10.71
N ASP A 152 -6.34 -6.32 11.69
CA ASP A 152 -5.29 -5.30 11.70
C ASP A 152 -4.24 -5.66 10.63
N TRP A 153 -4.22 -4.91 9.52
CA TRP A 153 -3.26 -5.14 8.45
C TRP A 153 -1.82 -4.91 8.92
N GLU A 154 -1.57 -4.02 9.88
CA GLU A 154 -0.21 -3.73 10.37
C GLU A 154 0.36 -4.90 11.19
N SER A 155 -0.52 -5.80 11.68
CA SER A 155 -0.12 -7.05 12.32
C SER A 155 0.34 -8.14 11.34
N LEU A 156 -0.01 -8.02 10.05
CA LEU A 156 0.39 -8.95 9.00
C LEU A 156 1.81 -8.62 8.52
N LEU A 157 2.59 -9.65 8.21
CA LEU A 157 3.96 -9.49 7.72
C LEU A 157 4.16 -10.24 6.40
N LEU A 158 4.47 -9.49 5.35
CA LEU A 158 4.76 -10.05 4.02
C LEU A 158 6.26 -10.23 3.86
N LEU A 159 6.70 -11.47 4.00
CA LEU A 159 8.09 -11.85 3.74
C LEU A 159 8.35 -11.84 2.24
N PRO A 160 9.57 -11.46 1.80
CA PRO A 160 9.99 -11.69 0.42
C PRO A 160 9.92 -13.17 0.07
N LYS A 161 9.75 -13.47 -1.22
CA LYS A 161 9.55 -14.83 -1.69
C LYS A 161 10.79 -15.71 -1.51
N HIS A 162 11.98 -15.19 -1.76
CA HIS A 162 13.24 -15.93 -1.63
C HIS A 162 14.10 -15.32 -0.53
N ILE A 163 14.31 -16.06 0.56
CA ILE A 163 14.97 -15.55 1.76
C ILE A 163 15.93 -16.56 2.39
N ALA A 164 16.88 -16.01 3.15
CA ALA A 164 17.65 -16.73 4.15
C ALA A 164 17.39 -16.12 5.54
N PHE A 165 17.48 -16.95 6.58
CA PHE A 165 17.36 -16.52 7.97
C PHE A 165 18.72 -16.55 8.64
N LYS A 166 19.06 -15.49 9.38
CA LYS A 166 20.29 -15.40 10.17
C LYS A 166 19.96 -15.35 11.66
N GLY A 167 20.63 -16.22 12.43
CA GLY A 167 20.40 -16.36 13.87
C GLY A 167 21.18 -15.34 14.70
N ASP A 168 20.90 -15.32 16.00
CA ASP A 168 21.59 -14.46 16.98
C ASP A 168 23.08 -14.80 17.15
N ASN A 169 23.51 -15.97 16.64
CA ASN A 169 24.90 -16.41 16.58
C ASN A 169 25.67 -15.86 15.36
N GLY A 170 25.01 -15.09 14.49
CA GLY A 170 25.63 -14.48 13.31
C GLY A 170 25.75 -15.40 12.10
N TYR A 171 25.17 -16.62 12.14
CA TYR A 171 25.18 -17.57 11.04
C TYR A 171 23.80 -17.69 10.39
N PHE A 172 23.78 -17.92 9.09
CA PHE A 172 22.60 -18.29 8.32
C PHE A 172 22.16 -19.72 8.65
N LEU A 173 20.84 -19.91 8.63
CA LEU A 173 20.16 -21.19 8.78
C LEU A 173 20.36 -22.02 7.51
N SER A 174 21.07 -23.13 7.66
CA SER A 174 21.56 -24.01 6.61
C SER A 174 20.90 -25.38 6.74
N ALA A 175 20.43 -25.93 5.63
CA ALA A 175 19.93 -27.30 5.52
C ALA A 175 21.03 -28.34 5.80
N ARG A 176 20.80 -29.25 6.75
CA ARG A 176 21.75 -30.28 7.19
C ARG A 176 21.09 -31.63 7.45
N THR A 177 21.72 -32.70 6.98
CA THR A 177 21.31 -34.06 7.37
C THR A 177 22.01 -34.45 8.67
N ILE A 178 21.25 -34.55 9.76
CA ILE A 178 21.75 -34.95 11.09
C ILE A 178 20.98 -36.19 11.51
N GLU A 179 21.70 -37.27 11.84
CA GLU A 179 21.10 -38.56 12.23
C GLU A 179 20.05 -39.07 11.23
N GLY A 180 20.24 -38.81 9.93
CA GLY A 180 19.33 -39.24 8.86
C GLY A 180 18.09 -38.34 8.65
N HIS A 181 17.94 -37.24 9.39
CA HIS A 181 16.83 -36.30 9.24
C HIS A 181 17.28 -34.93 8.68
N PRO A 182 16.42 -34.23 7.92
CA PRO A 182 16.74 -32.95 7.27
C PRO A 182 16.53 -31.77 8.23
N TYR A 183 17.46 -31.58 9.15
CA TYR A 183 17.48 -30.46 10.09
C TYR A 183 17.84 -29.13 9.42
N LEU A 184 17.57 -28.05 10.15
CA LEU A 184 17.96 -26.69 9.81
C LEU A 184 18.87 -26.16 10.90
N GLU A 185 20.14 -25.87 10.57
CA GLU A 185 21.19 -25.51 11.52
C GLU A 185 21.76 -24.11 11.22
N PHE A 186 21.89 -23.25 12.24
CA PHE A 186 22.53 -21.94 12.09
C PHE A 186 24.06 -22.08 12.02
N ALA A 187 24.58 -22.45 10.85
CA ALA A 187 25.97 -22.85 10.64
C ALA A 187 26.71 -22.16 9.47
N SER A 188 25.99 -21.59 8.50
CA SER A 188 26.67 -21.00 7.32
C SER A 188 26.96 -19.51 7.53
N SER A 189 28.16 -19.06 7.18
CA SER A 189 28.50 -17.63 7.20
C SER A 189 28.28 -16.95 5.84
N ASP A 190 27.93 -17.71 4.82
CA ASP A 190 27.80 -17.24 3.44
C ASP A 190 26.35 -17.30 2.99
N ILE A 191 25.81 -16.17 2.54
CA ILE A 191 24.45 -16.09 1.99
C ILE A 191 24.34 -16.76 0.60
N GLY A 192 25.47 -16.96 -0.09
CA GLY A 192 25.55 -17.69 -1.34
C GLY A 192 25.60 -19.21 -1.17
N ASP A 193 25.64 -19.73 0.06
CA ASP A 193 25.61 -21.17 0.32
C ASP A 193 24.27 -21.76 -0.14
N PRO A 194 24.26 -22.78 -1.04
CA PRO A 194 23.02 -23.34 -1.58
C PRO A 194 22.11 -23.98 -0.52
N THR A 195 22.62 -24.21 0.69
CA THR A 195 21.85 -24.79 1.80
C THR A 195 21.04 -23.76 2.59
N VAL A 196 21.26 -22.45 2.40
CA VAL A 196 20.55 -21.41 3.20
C VAL A 196 19.26 -20.92 2.55
N GLY A 197 19.04 -21.27 1.29
CA GLY A 197 17.92 -20.83 0.48
C GLY A 197 16.57 -21.37 0.95
N ASN A 198 15.58 -20.47 1.03
CA ASN A 198 14.18 -20.84 1.27
C ASN A 198 13.22 -20.03 0.40
N GLU A 199 12.14 -20.69 -0.04
CA GLU A 199 11.00 -20.10 -0.72
C GLU A 199 9.81 -19.98 0.23
N VAL A 200 9.20 -18.80 0.31
CA VAL A 200 8.06 -18.47 1.17
C VAL A 200 6.76 -18.44 0.37
N PHE A 201 5.74 -19.07 0.92
CA PHE A 201 4.38 -19.08 0.38
C PHE A 201 3.42 -18.55 1.44
N THR A 202 2.88 -17.36 1.22
CA THR A 202 1.86 -16.76 2.10
C THR A 202 0.53 -17.43 1.84
N THR A 203 -0.17 -17.80 2.90
CA THR A 203 -1.50 -18.41 2.83
C THR A 203 -2.60 -17.34 2.88
N HIS A 204 -3.84 -17.76 2.64
CA HIS A 204 -5.00 -16.86 2.62
C HIS A 204 -5.24 -16.10 3.94
N ASP A 205 -4.75 -16.60 5.08
CA ASP A 205 -4.91 -15.97 6.40
C ASP A 205 -3.70 -15.14 6.85
N GLY A 206 -2.62 -15.13 6.07
CA GLY A 206 -1.38 -14.40 6.35
C GLY A 206 -0.30 -15.22 7.06
N SER A 207 -0.58 -16.48 7.43
CA SER A 207 0.48 -17.43 7.80
C SER A 207 1.35 -17.79 6.59
N VAL A 208 2.47 -18.45 6.83
CA VAL A 208 3.42 -18.84 5.79
C VAL A 208 3.78 -20.32 5.83
N HIS A 209 3.94 -20.89 4.65
CA HIS A 209 4.71 -22.10 4.40
C HIS A 209 6.10 -21.72 3.94
N ILE A 210 7.11 -22.43 4.45
CA ILE A 210 8.51 -22.18 4.10
C ILE A 210 9.08 -23.47 3.53
N LYS A 211 9.62 -23.40 2.32
CA LYS A 211 10.23 -24.53 1.61
C LYS A 211 11.74 -24.34 1.58
N SER A 212 12.49 -25.37 1.96
CA SER A 212 13.95 -25.37 1.78
C SER A 212 14.26 -25.57 0.30
N ASP A 213 15.08 -24.69 -0.28
CA ASP A 213 15.53 -24.82 -1.68
C ASP A 213 16.42 -26.05 -1.86
N TYR A 214 17.24 -26.37 -0.86
CA TYR A 214 18.16 -27.50 -0.88
C TYR A 214 17.46 -28.86 -0.84
N PHE A 215 16.52 -29.04 0.11
CA PHE A 215 15.78 -30.30 0.23
C PHE A 215 14.57 -30.38 -0.71
N GLY A 216 14.11 -29.25 -1.25
CA GLY A 216 12.92 -29.19 -2.09
C GLY A 216 11.62 -29.48 -1.34
N ARG A 217 11.62 -29.34 0.00
CA ARG A 217 10.52 -29.75 0.91
C ARG A 217 10.17 -28.67 1.92
N PHE A 218 8.93 -28.70 2.39
CA PHE A 218 8.41 -27.74 3.38
C PHE A 218 8.94 -28.03 4.78
N TRP A 219 9.17 -26.95 5.50
CA TRP A 219 9.45 -26.95 6.93
C TRP A 219 8.26 -27.52 7.69
N ARG A 220 8.54 -28.42 8.64
CA ARG A 220 7.56 -29.08 9.48
C ARG A 220 8.12 -29.28 10.88
N ARG A 221 7.30 -29.02 11.88
CA ARG A 221 7.62 -29.29 13.28
C ARG A 221 7.52 -30.80 13.60
N SER A 222 8.56 -31.39 14.20
CA SER A 222 8.59 -32.81 14.61
C SER A 222 9.71 -33.14 15.64
N PRO A 223 9.38 -33.54 16.89
CA PRO A 223 8.20 -33.08 17.60
C PRO A 223 8.27 -31.56 17.80
N ASN A 224 9.42 -31.00 18.20
CA ASN A 224 9.64 -29.54 18.27
C ASN A 224 10.80 -29.07 17.38
N TRP A 225 11.62 -29.98 16.86
CA TRP A 225 12.61 -29.65 15.83
C TRP A 225 11.89 -29.26 14.54
N ILE A 226 12.48 -28.34 13.77
CA ILE A 226 11.97 -28.03 12.44
C ILE A 226 12.79 -28.81 11.42
N TRP A 227 12.12 -29.69 10.70
CA TRP A 227 12.68 -30.48 9.61
C TRP A 227 12.12 -29.99 8.28
N ALA A 228 12.93 -30.02 7.22
CA ALA A 228 12.47 -29.77 5.86
C ALA A 228 12.15 -31.11 5.17
N ASP A 229 11.09 -31.78 5.63
CA ASP A 229 10.74 -33.14 5.20
C ASP A 229 9.32 -33.29 4.64
N SER A 230 8.51 -32.24 4.66
CA SER A 230 7.11 -32.32 4.25
C SER A 230 6.92 -32.09 2.76
N ASP A 231 6.19 -33.01 2.13
CA ASP A 231 5.67 -32.86 0.76
C ASP A 231 4.23 -32.28 0.77
N ASP A 232 3.68 -31.95 1.95
CA ASP A 232 2.35 -31.37 2.09
C ASP A 232 2.31 -29.94 1.53
N SER A 233 1.65 -29.78 0.39
CA SER A 233 1.39 -28.50 -0.25
C SER A 233 0.05 -27.89 0.19
N THR A 234 -0.72 -28.57 1.04
CA THR A 234 -1.99 -28.08 1.59
C THR A 234 -1.78 -27.34 2.90
N THR A 235 -2.63 -26.37 3.22
CA THR A 235 -2.56 -25.60 4.47
C THR A 235 -3.33 -26.27 5.62
N ASN A 236 -3.44 -27.60 5.63
CA ASN A 236 -4.24 -28.35 6.62
C ASN A 236 -3.41 -28.81 7.82
N ASN A 237 -2.10 -28.97 7.66
CA ASN A 237 -1.22 -29.38 8.73
C ASN A 237 -0.67 -28.14 9.49
N PRO A 238 -1.10 -27.89 10.73
CA PRO A 238 -0.61 -26.75 11.49
C PRO A 238 0.90 -26.84 11.81
N ASP A 239 1.51 -28.03 11.74
CA ASP A 239 2.95 -28.20 11.95
C ASP A 239 3.80 -27.66 10.79
N THR A 240 3.23 -27.45 9.60
CA THR A 240 3.92 -26.85 8.44
C THR A 240 3.67 -25.34 8.31
N LEU A 241 2.80 -24.79 9.15
CA LEU A 241 2.38 -23.40 9.11
C LEU A 241 3.09 -22.56 10.18
N PHE A 242 3.54 -21.38 9.79
CA PHE A 242 4.21 -20.43 10.66
C PHE A 242 3.56 -19.06 10.58
N TRP A 243 3.33 -18.42 11.72
CA TRP A 243 2.89 -17.03 11.78
C TRP A 243 4.11 -16.12 11.94
N PRO A 244 4.43 -15.27 10.95
CA PRO A 244 5.54 -14.33 11.06
C PRO A 244 5.15 -13.12 11.91
N VAL A 245 6.02 -12.72 12.83
CA VAL A 245 5.84 -11.55 13.70
C VAL A 245 7.02 -10.60 13.50
N ARG A 246 6.73 -9.33 13.20
CA ARG A 246 7.76 -8.31 13.08
C ARG A 246 8.35 -7.98 14.45
N VAL A 247 9.68 -8.04 14.55
CA VAL A 247 10.44 -7.64 15.76
C VAL A 247 11.18 -6.33 15.52
N ASP A 248 11.75 -6.16 14.32
CA ASP A 248 12.46 -4.94 13.89
C ASP A 248 12.34 -4.77 12.35
N LYS A 249 13.09 -3.84 11.75
CA LYS A 249 13.08 -3.54 10.30
C LYS A 249 13.26 -4.81 9.46
N ASN A 250 14.26 -5.63 9.76
CA ASN A 250 14.57 -6.90 9.07
C ASN A 250 14.60 -8.11 10.01
N VAL A 251 14.10 -7.99 11.24
CA VAL A 251 14.12 -9.08 12.22
C VAL A 251 12.70 -9.55 12.47
N VAL A 252 12.51 -10.87 12.42
CA VAL A 252 11.22 -11.53 12.61
C VAL A 252 11.31 -12.61 13.67
N ALA A 253 10.17 -13.00 14.21
CA ALA A 253 10.01 -14.25 14.93
C ALA A 253 8.97 -15.10 14.20
N LEU A 254 9.18 -16.41 14.15
CA LEU A 254 8.26 -17.35 13.51
C LEU A 254 7.57 -18.18 14.59
N ARG A 255 6.25 -18.11 14.69
CA ARG A 255 5.45 -18.94 15.58
C ARG A 255 4.89 -20.13 14.81
N ASN A 256 5.21 -21.35 15.20
CA ASN A 256 4.61 -22.53 14.59
C ASN A 256 3.15 -22.68 15.06
N LEU A 257 2.22 -22.96 14.16
CA LEU A 257 0.79 -23.06 14.50
C LEU A 257 0.43 -24.38 15.20
N GLY A 258 1.24 -25.44 15.03
CA GLY A 258 0.97 -26.75 15.62
C GLY A 258 1.18 -26.83 17.13
N ASN A 259 2.09 -26.04 17.69
CA ASN A 259 2.32 -25.96 19.14
C ASN A 259 2.26 -24.54 19.73
N ASN A 260 1.99 -23.52 18.91
CA ASN A 260 1.89 -22.11 19.30
C ASN A 260 3.18 -21.53 19.92
N ASN A 261 4.33 -22.19 19.75
CA ASN A 261 5.63 -21.71 20.20
C ASN A 261 6.39 -21.00 19.07
N PHE A 262 7.30 -20.11 19.46
CA PHE A 262 8.26 -19.49 18.56
C PHE A 262 9.44 -20.42 18.28
N CYS A 263 9.84 -20.44 17.01
CA CYS A 263 11.08 -21.04 16.53
C CYS A 263 12.28 -20.27 17.10
N LYS A 264 13.28 -21.00 17.60
CA LYS A 264 14.54 -20.47 18.09
C LYS A 264 15.72 -21.35 17.70
N ARG A 265 16.92 -20.78 17.74
CA ARG A 265 18.16 -21.56 17.78
C ARG A 265 18.24 -22.31 19.12
N LEU A 266 18.53 -23.60 19.06
CA LEU A 266 18.65 -24.48 20.22
C LEU A 266 19.81 -25.47 20.07
N THR A 267 20.53 -25.70 21.16
CA THR A 267 21.52 -26.78 21.28
C THR A 267 21.08 -27.72 22.40
N THR A 268 20.66 -28.94 22.04
CA THR A 268 20.26 -29.99 22.97
C THR A 268 20.23 -31.33 22.24
N GLU A 269 20.13 -32.45 22.96
CA GLU A 269 19.94 -33.80 22.36
C GLU A 269 20.99 -34.19 21.30
N GLY A 270 22.21 -33.65 21.40
CA GLY A 270 23.29 -33.86 20.43
C GLY A 270 23.20 -32.99 19.16
N LYS A 271 22.18 -32.12 19.05
CA LYS A 271 21.98 -31.19 17.93
C LYS A 271 22.53 -29.84 18.33
N ILE A 272 23.37 -29.24 17.50
CA ILE A 272 24.02 -27.95 17.77
C ILE A 272 23.29 -26.89 16.95
N SER A 273 22.89 -25.79 17.59
CA SER A 273 22.33 -24.60 16.92
C SER A 273 21.26 -24.90 15.86
N CYS A 274 20.39 -25.86 16.10
CA CYS A 274 19.30 -26.22 15.18
C CYS A 274 18.03 -25.42 15.47
N LEU A 275 17.17 -25.27 14.46
CA LEU A 275 15.89 -24.58 14.58
C LEU A 275 14.86 -25.45 15.32
N ASN A 276 14.26 -24.89 16.38
CA ASN A 276 13.31 -25.60 17.23
C ASN A 276 12.17 -24.67 17.68
N ALA A 277 10.91 -25.09 17.56
CA ALA A 277 9.72 -24.39 18.07
C ALA A 277 9.53 -24.63 19.58
N GLY A 278 10.45 -24.10 20.39
CA GLY A 278 10.61 -24.51 21.80
C GLY A 278 10.30 -23.46 22.86
N VAL A 279 9.92 -22.22 22.50
CA VAL A 279 9.70 -21.13 23.47
C VAL A 279 8.37 -20.40 23.25
N SER A 280 7.70 -20.02 24.33
CA SER A 280 6.41 -19.32 24.28
C SER A 280 6.51 -17.80 24.07
N THR A 281 7.72 -17.24 24.18
CA THR A 281 8.01 -15.81 24.00
C THR A 281 9.17 -15.58 23.03
N ILE A 282 9.27 -14.37 22.48
CA ILE A 282 10.32 -13.99 21.53
C ILE A 282 11.64 -13.74 22.28
N SER A 283 12.35 -14.83 22.61
CA SER A 283 13.68 -14.76 23.22
C SER A 283 14.74 -14.24 22.22
N ARG A 284 15.95 -13.94 22.69
CA ARG A 284 17.06 -13.51 21.82
C ARG A 284 17.30 -14.48 20.67
N GLU A 285 17.30 -15.78 20.94
CA GLU A 285 17.55 -16.84 19.95
C GLU A 285 16.35 -17.10 19.02
N ALA A 286 15.18 -16.52 19.32
CA ALA A 286 13.98 -16.58 18.48
C ALA A 286 13.89 -15.41 17.47
N ARG A 287 14.84 -14.47 17.53
CA ARG A 287 14.94 -13.34 16.62
C ARG A 287 15.75 -13.77 15.40
N LEU A 288 15.09 -13.81 14.25
CA LEU A 288 15.66 -14.22 12.98
C LEU A 288 15.79 -13.00 12.08
N GLU A 289 17.01 -12.63 11.75
CA GLU A 289 17.25 -11.62 10.72
C GLU A 289 16.92 -12.22 9.34
N VAL A 290 16.12 -11.51 8.55
CA VAL A 290 15.71 -11.90 7.20
C VAL A 290 16.61 -11.22 6.19
N ALA A 291 17.22 -12.01 5.32
CA ALA A 291 17.95 -11.53 4.15
C ALA A 291 17.26 -12.02 2.88
N GLU A 292 17.06 -11.11 1.92
CA GLU A 292 16.48 -11.45 0.62
C GLU A 292 17.57 -12.02 -0.29
N LEU A 293 17.26 -13.13 -0.97
CA LEU A 293 18.20 -13.83 -1.86
C LEU A 293 18.15 -13.27 -3.28
N VAL A 294 18.15 -11.94 -3.40
CA VAL A 294 18.09 -11.20 -4.66
C VAL A 294 19.32 -10.31 -4.79
N LEU A 295 20.09 -10.51 -5.87
CA LEU A 295 21.28 -9.72 -6.20
C LEU A 295 20.92 -8.40 -6.87
N SER A 296 19.95 -8.44 -7.78
CA SER A 296 19.47 -7.26 -8.51
C SER A 296 18.02 -7.42 -8.90
N ARG A 297 17.30 -6.29 -8.93
CA ARG A 297 15.90 -6.18 -9.31
C ARG A 297 15.75 -5.19 -10.46
N ASN A 298 15.07 -5.60 -11.52
CA ASN A 298 14.68 -4.72 -12.62
C ASN A 298 13.15 -4.60 -12.68
N ILE A 299 12.65 -3.36 -12.64
CA ILE A 299 11.24 -3.01 -12.76
C ILE A 299 10.98 -2.39 -14.12
N TYR A 300 10.10 -3.00 -14.92
CA TYR A 300 9.74 -2.51 -16.25
C TYR A 300 8.27 -2.85 -16.58
N ASN A 301 7.81 -2.51 -17.79
CA ASN A 301 6.41 -2.65 -18.21
C ASN A 301 5.43 -2.00 -17.22
N VAL A 302 5.77 -0.83 -16.68
CA VAL A 302 4.90 -0.11 -15.77
C VAL A 302 3.66 0.40 -16.51
N ASN A 303 2.48 0.01 -16.04
CA ASN A 303 1.20 0.37 -16.62
C ASN A 303 0.33 1.10 -15.58
N PHE A 304 0.13 2.40 -15.80
CA PHE A 304 -0.64 3.26 -14.92
C PHE A 304 -2.15 3.13 -15.15
N ARG A 305 -2.90 2.97 -14.06
CA ARG A 305 -4.37 2.89 -14.04
C ARG A 305 -4.97 4.28 -13.84
N LEU A 306 -5.01 5.08 -14.91
CA LEU A 306 -5.48 6.47 -14.83
C LEU A 306 -6.96 6.61 -14.40
N MET A 307 -7.80 5.61 -14.67
CA MET A 307 -9.21 5.60 -14.21
C MET A 307 -9.34 5.52 -12.68
N ASP A 308 -8.37 4.86 -12.04
CA ASP A 308 -8.30 4.68 -10.59
C ASP A 308 -7.51 5.82 -9.90
N ALA A 309 -7.04 6.80 -10.66
CA ALA A 309 -6.19 7.84 -10.11
C ALA A 309 -6.99 8.86 -9.30
N ARG A 310 -6.30 9.46 -8.32
CA ARG A 310 -6.83 10.49 -7.43
C ARG A 310 -6.04 11.76 -7.60
N THR A 311 -6.72 12.91 -7.61
CA THR A 311 -6.08 14.25 -7.56
C THR A 311 -6.62 15.01 -6.37
N TYR A 312 -5.74 15.62 -5.58
CA TYR A 312 -6.10 16.21 -4.28
C TYR A 312 -5.13 17.35 -3.91
N ASP A 313 -5.41 18.03 -2.79
CA ASP A 313 -4.59 19.15 -2.27
C ASP A 313 -4.39 20.27 -3.29
N GLN A 314 -5.40 20.52 -4.13
CA GLN A 314 -5.33 21.54 -5.16
C GLN A 314 -5.43 22.93 -4.55
N ARG A 315 -4.41 23.76 -4.77
CA ARG A 315 -4.38 25.15 -4.31
C ARG A 315 -3.76 26.09 -5.33
N VAL A 316 -4.32 27.29 -5.44
CA VAL A 316 -3.75 28.36 -6.25
C VAL A 316 -2.56 28.97 -5.53
N ILE A 317 -1.42 29.07 -6.20
CA ILE A 317 -0.20 29.69 -5.70
C ILE A 317 0.24 30.81 -6.64
N VAL A 318 0.83 31.86 -6.06
CA VAL A 318 1.53 32.90 -6.83
C VAL A 318 2.96 32.41 -7.04
N MET A 319 3.31 32.18 -8.30
CA MET A 319 4.62 31.65 -8.68
C MET A 319 5.69 32.75 -8.68
N THR A 320 5.32 33.94 -9.19
CA THR A 320 6.19 35.11 -9.26
C THR A 320 5.37 36.36 -9.59
N THR A 321 5.94 37.52 -9.31
CA THR A 321 5.34 38.83 -9.59
C THR A 321 6.36 39.73 -10.27
N GLY A 322 5.89 40.54 -11.21
CA GLY A 322 6.67 41.59 -11.84
C GLY A 322 5.85 42.85 -12.00
N GLU A 323 6.52 43.97 -12.25
CA GLU A 323 5.88 45.28 -12.27
C GLU A 323 6.26 46.02 -13.56
N ALA A 324 5.30 46.79 -14.08
CA ALA A 324 5.53 47.75 -15.15
C ALA A 324 4.93 49.10 -14.73
N ILE A 325 5.69 50.17 -14.90
CA ILE A 325 5.32 51.52 -14.46
C ILE A 325 5.28 52.42 -15.69
N ASN A 326 4.19 53.16 -15.86
CA ASN A 326 4.05 54.14 -16.91
C ASN A 326 3.82 55.53 -16.34
N MET A 327 4.86 56.37 -16.42
CA MET A 327 4.84 57.77 -15.99
C MET A 327 4.49 58.75 -17.13
N THR A 328 4.10 58.26 -18.30
CA THR A 328 3.67 59.11 -19.42
C THR A 328 2.15 59.32 -19.38
N GLN A 329 1.69 60.27 -20.20
CA GLN A 329 0.26 60.58 -20.38
C GLN A 329 -0.41 59.69 -21.44
N GLU A 330 0.34 58.75 -22.04
CA GLU A 330 -0.14 57.86 -23.09
C GLU A 330 -0.03 56.40 -22.63
N LEU A 331 -0.88 55.52 -23.15
CA LEU A 331 -0.85 54.10 -22.83
C LEU A 331 0.31 53.40 -23.56
N HIS A 332 1.05 52.55 -22.84
CA HIS A 332 2.19 51.81 -23.38
C HIS A 332 2.09 50.32 -23.11
N THR A 333 2.62 49.50 -24.01
CA THR A 333 2.83 48.07 -23.77
C THR A 333 4.27 47.86 -23.33
N GLN A 334 4.46 47.21 -22.18
CA GLN A 334 5.77 46.89 -21.62
C GLN A 334 5.93 45.38 -21.48
N GLN A 335 7.17 44.91 -21.61
CA GLN A 335 7.53 43.51 -21.39
C GLN A 335 7.94 43.33 -19.93
N VAL A 336 7.19 42.51 -19.18
CA VAL A 336 7.54 42.13 -17.81
C VAL A 336 8.19 40.76 -17.85
N LYS A 337 9.46 40.70 -17.45
CA LYS A 337 10.20 39.45 -17.28
C LYS A 337 9.85 38.84 -15.92
N LEU A 338 9.37 37.60 -15.93
CA LEU A 338 8.92 36.87 -14.76
C LEU A 338 9.79 35.62 -14.59
N SER A 339 10.66 35.64 -13.58
CA SER A 339 11.52 34.50 -13.23
C SER A 339 10.91 33.74 -12.06
N TYR A 340 10.87 32.40 -12.15
CA TYR A 340 10.28 31.53 -11.13
C TYR A 340 10.99 30.16 -11.10
N THR A 341 10.77 29.41 -10.03
CA THR A 341 11.20 28.01 -9.93
C THR A 341 9.98 27.11 -9.89
N GLU A 342 10.03 26.03 -10.66
CA GLU A 342 9.04 24.96 -10.59
C GLU A 342 9.67 23.75 -9.93
N THR A 343 9.02 23.21 -8.89
CA THR A 343 9.42 21.96 -8.24
C THR A 343 8.40 20.88 -8.54
N LYS A 344 8.87 19.77 -9.09
CA LYS A 344 8.07 18.54 -9.30
C LYS A 344 8.64 17.44 -8.41
N SER A 345 7.76 16.70 -7.74
CA SER A 345 8.19 15.52 -6.97
C SER A 345 7.53 14.27 -7.49
N ARG A 346 8.25 13.14 -7.42
CA ARG A 346 7.78 11.82 -7.85
C ARG A 346 8.19 10.76 -6.84
N THR A 347 7.33 9.77 -6.64
CA THR A 347 7.58 8.64 -5.74
C THR A 347 6.82 7.43 -6.25
N TRP A 348 7.50 6.31 -6.45
CA TRP A 348 6.88 5.02 -6.73
C TRP A 348 6.91 4.18 -5.45
N LYS A 349 5.77 3.59 -5.09
CA LYS A 349 5.61 2.71 -3.92
C LYS A 349 5.12 1.34 -4.41
N GLY A 350 5.49 0.27 -3.71
CA GLY A 350 4.97 -1.08 -3.89
C GLY A 350 4.58 -1.70 -2.53
N SER A 351 3.95 -2.89 -2.53
CA SER A 351 3.36 -3.46 -1.30
C SER A 351 4.33 -4.25 -0.41
N VAL A 352 5.57 -4.48 -0.85
CA VAL A 352 6.55 -5.28 -0.10
C VAL A 352 6.82 -4.65 1.27
N SER A 353 6.48 -5.38 2.32
CA SER A 353 6.51 -4.89 3.71
C SER A 353 7.93 -4.81 4.30
N LEU A 354 8.89 -5.52 3.70
CA LEU A 354 10.29 -5.56 4.09
C LEU A 354 11.14 -4.89 3.00
N LYS A 355 11.53 -3.62 3.25
CA LYS A 355 12.45 -2.88 2.38
C LYS A 355 13.89 -3.31 2.70
N LEU A 356 14.29 -4.43 2.12
CA LEU A 356 15.66 -4.95 2.17
C LEU A 356 16.45 -4.29 1.04
N GLY A 357 17.71 -3.91 1.30
CA GLY A 357 18.52 -3.02 0.45
C GLY A 357 18.98 -3.61 -0.89
N VAL A 358 18.07 -4.25 -1.63
CA VAL A 358 18.29 -4.82 -2.96
C VAL A 358 18.52 -3.69 -3.96
N LYS A 359 19.57 -3.82 -4.77
CA LYS A 359 19.84 -2.87 -5.85
C LYS A 359 18.75 -2.99 -6.92
N MET A 360 18.01 -1.91 -7.13
CA MET A 360 16.89 -1.86 -8.05
C MET A 360 17.11 -0.82 -9.17
N THR A 361 16.76 -1.20 -10.40
CA THR A 361 16.61 -0.30 -11.54
C THR A 361 15.16 -0.28 -12.00
N MET A 362 14.71 0.85 -12.52
CA MET A 362 13.33 1.02 -12.98
C MET A 362 13.25 1.78 -14.29
N GLU A 363 12.36 1.30 -15.17
CA GLU A 363 11.94 1.92 -16.42
C GLU A 363 10.43 2.20 -16.35
N SER A 364 10.03 3.48 -16.37
CA SER A 364 8.64 3.88 -16.14
C SER A 364 8.33 5.23 -16.78
N GLY A 365 7.09 5.44 -17.23
CA GLY A 365 6.60 6.81 -17.49
C GLY A 365 6.47 7.61 -16.20
N VAL A 366 6.23 8.92 -16.31
CA VAL A 366 6.00 9.78 -15.13
C VAL A 366 4.63 10.44 -15.24
N PRO A 367 3.64 10.04 -14.42
CA PRO A 367 2.35 10.72 -14.37
C PRO A 367 2.49 12.16 -13.89
N PHE A 368 1.69 13.06 -14.44
CA PHE A 368 1.63 14.46 -14.03
C PHE A 368 0.25 15.06 -14.34
N ILE A 369 -0.10 16.14 -13.64
CA ILE A 369 -1.37 16.85 -13.84
C ILE A 369 -1.18 17.93 -14.91
N ALA A 370 -2.01 17.93 -15.95
CA ALA A 370 -2.05 18.93 -17.02
C ALA A 370 -3.50 19.24 -17.38
N ASP A 371 -3.85 20.53 -17.50
CA ASP A 371 -5.22 20.98 -17.81
C ASP A 371 -6.31 20.34 -16.93
N GLY A 372 -5.98 20.07 -15.66
CA GLY A 372 -6.87 19.40 -14.70
C GLY A 372 -7.11 17.90 -14.96
N LYS A 373 -6.32 17.28 -15.84
CA LYS A 373 -6.33 15.85 -16.15
C LYS A 373 -4.96 15.23 -15.85
N LEU A 374 -4.94 13.91 -15.72
CA LEU A 374 -3.69 13.16 -15.60
C LEU A 374 -3.18 12.72 -16.95
N GLU A 375 -1.91 12.98 -17.20
CA GLU A 375 -1.16 12.57 -18.38
C GLU A 375 0.12 11.86 -17.95
N ILE A 376 0.79 11.17 -18.88
CA ILE A 376 2.04 10.45 -18.64
C ILE A 376 3.11 11.06 -19.54
N SER A 377 4.19 11.58 -18.96
CA SER A 377 5.31 12.17 -19.70
C SER A 377 6.35 11.12 -20.11
N SER A 378 7.42 11.58 -20.77
CA SER A 378 8.57 10.75 -21.18
C SER A 378 9.20 9.94 -20.04
N GLU A 379 9.89 8.87 -20.44
CA GLU A 379 10.39 7.78 -19.60
C GLU A 379 11.45 8.22 -18.56
N PHE A 380 11.28 7.75 -17.34
CA PHE A 380 12.31 7.59 -16.32
C PHE A 380 13.03 6.27 -16.55
N SER A 381 14.37 6.30 -16.53
CA SER A 381 15.23 5.13 -16.45
C SER A 381 16.36 5.41 -15.47
N GLY A 382 16.54 4.56 -14.47
CA GLY A 382 17.57 4.77 -13.46
C GLY A 382 17.50 3.82 -12.27
N THR A 383 18.42 3.98 -11.33
CA THR A 383 18.36 3.33 -10.02
C THR A 383 17.31 4.01 -9.17
N TYR A 384 16.54 3.23 -8.41
CA TYR A 384 15.49 3.77 -7.55
C TYR A 384 15.30 2.90 -6.31
N GLU A 385 14.93 3.51 -5.18
CA GLU A 385 14.55 2.79 -3.97
C GLU A 385 13.05 2.96 -3.70
N TRP A 386 12.35 1.86 -3.41
CA TRP A 386 10.90 1.90 -3.20
C TRP A 386 10.49 2.93 -2.13
N GLY A 387 9.67 3.91 -2.53
CA GLY A 387 9.15 4.97 -1.67
C GLY A 387 10.10 6.12 -1.42
N GLU A 388 11.25 6.19 -2.12
CA GLU A 388 12.10 7.37 -2.14
C GLU A 388 11.43 8.51 -2.93
N THR A 389 11.41 9.72 -2.37
CA THR A 389 10.85 10.88 -3.06
C THR A 389 11.96 11.67 -3.76
N GLU A 390 11.96 11.64 -5.09
CA GLU A 390 12.81 12.52 -5.88
C GLU A 390 12.09 13.84 -6.14
N SER A 391 12.81 14.96 -6.00
CA SER A 391 12.31 16.29 -6.33
C SER A 391 13.23 16.97 -7.33
N VAL A 392 12.68 17.44 -8.45
CA VAL A 392 13.39 18.19 -9.48
C VAL A 392 12.90 19.63 -9.44
N THR A 393 13.83 20.57 -9.24
CA THR A 393 13.56 22.01 -9.28
C THR A 393 14.20 22.62 -10.52
N THR A 394 13.42 23.28 -11.35
CA THR A 394 13.87 23.94 -12.59
C THR A 394 13.62 25.43 -12.52
N ALA A 395 14.65 26.23 -12.79
CA ALA A 395 14.51 27.67 -12.95
C ALA A 395 13.98 27.98 -14.35
N MET A 396 12.95 28.82 -14.42
CA MET A 396 12.25 29.19 -15.64
C MET A 396 12.08 30.70 -15.72
N GLU A 397 11.98 31.20 -16.95
CA GLU A 397 11.69 32.60 -17.22
C GLU A 397 10.62 32.69 -18.31
N THR A 398 9.67 33.60 -18.11
CA THR A 398 8.66 33.93 -19.11
C THR A 398 8.58 35.45 -19.27
N VAL A 399 8.18 35.89 -20.45
CA VAL A 399 7.97 37.32 -20.75
C VAL A 399 6.48 37.53 -20.97
N TYR A 400 5.89 38.42 -20.18
CA TYR A 400 4.50 38.80 -20.30
C TYR A 400 4.38 40.23 -20.84
N ASN A 401 3.69 40.40 -21.97
CA ASN A 401 3.40 41.72 -22.53
C ASN A 401 2.17 42.29 -21.82
N VAL A 402 2.35 43.38 -21.07
CA VAL A 402 1.26 44.03 -20.34
C VAL A 402 1.06 45.45 -20.85
N THR A 403 -0.21 45.82 -21.01
CA THR A 403 -0.59 47.20 -21.31
C THR A 403 -0.72 48.00 -20.02
N VAL A 404 -0.01 49.12 -19.93
CA VAL A 404 0.08 49.97 -18.75
C VAL A 404 -0.52 51.34 -19.10
N PRO A 405 -1.72 51.68 -18.57
CA PRO A 405 -2.33 52.98 -18.79
C PRO A 405 -1.45 54.15 -18.32
N ALA A 406 -1.79 55.35 -18.79
CA ALA A 406 -1.11 56.58 -18.41
C ALA A 406 -1.14 56.78 -16.88
N MET A 407 0.00 57.17 -16.30
CA MET A 407 0.14 57.44 -14.85
C MET A 407 -0.30 56.27 -13.95
N THR A 408 0.04 55.04 -14.34
CA THR A 408 -0.26 53.83 -13.54
C THR A 408 0.93 52.91 -13.36
N LYS A 409 0.86 52.12 -12.30
CA LYS A 409 1.68 50.94 -12.05
C LYS A 409 0.81 49.70 -12.26
N VAL A 410 1.26 48.76 -13.09
CA VAL A 410 0.62 47.46 -13.24
C VAL A 410 1.51 46.38 -12.66
N THR A 411 0.96 45.63 -11.70
CA THR A 411 1.58 44.43 -11.14
C THR A 411 1.05 43.21 -11.88
N VAL A 412 1.94 42.42 -12.47
CA VAL A 412 1.64 41.14 -13.14
C VAL A 412 1.98 40.02 -12.17
N SER A 413 1.00 39.22 -11.79
CA SER A 413 1.17 38.01 -10.98
C SER A 413 0.98 36.78 -11.85
N MET A 414 1.99 35.91 -11.92
CA MET A 414 1.84 34.59 -12.52
C MET A 414 1.32 33.63 -11.44
N ILE A 415 0.15 33.06 -11.67
CA ILE A 415 -0.49 32.13 -10.74
C ILE A 415 -0.58 30.74 -11.37
N ALA A 416 -0.42 29.70 -10.58
CA ALA A 416 -0.58 28.32 -10.99
C ALA A 416 -1.40 27.55 -9.94
N THR A 417 -1.94 26.41 -10.32
CA THR A 417 -2.51 25.46 -9.37
C THR A 417 -1.44 24.42 -9.05
N GLN A 418 -1.08 24.30 -7.79
CA GLN A 418 -0.30 23.16 -7.30
C GLN A 418 -1.28 22.08 -6.86
N GLY A 419 -1.03 20.84 -7.25
CA GLY A 419 -1.83 19.69 -6.80
C GLY A 419 -0.99 18.43 -6.68
N SER A 420 -1.55 17.47 -5.96
CA SER A 420 -0.99 16.13 -5.76
C SER A 420 -1.80 15.11 -6.53
N CYS A 421 -1.17 14.03 -6.96
CA CYS A 421 -1.84 12.89 -7.56
C CYS A 421 -1.33 11.56 -7.02
N ASP A 422 -2.26 10.61 -6.88
CA ASP A 422 -1.96 9.20 -6.66
C ASP A 422 -2.44 8.40 -7.87
N VAL A 423 -1.57 7.55 -8.44
CA VAL A 423 -1.89 6.74 -9.62
C VAL A 423 -1.51 5.29 -9.37
N PRO A 424 -2.47 4.36 -9.27
CA PRO A 424 -2.17 2.94 -9.15
C PRO A 424 -1.49 2.42 -10.42
N PHE A 425 -0.61 1.43 -10.28
CA PHE A 425 0.03 0.82 -11.44
C PHE A 425 0.39 -0.64 -11.21
N SER A 426 0.40 -1.38 -12.33
CA SER A 426 0.99 -2.71 -12.40
C SER A 426 2.38 -2.66 -13.04
N TYR A 427 3.23 -3.63 -12.77
CA TYR A 427 4.59 -3.70 -13.31
C TYR A 427 5.11 -5.13 -13.41
N THR A 428 6.14 -5.33 -14.23
CA THR A 428 6.92 -6.58 -14.24
C THR A 428 8.16 -6.39 -13.37
N GLN A 429 8.37 -7.32 -12.44
CA GLN A 429 9.58 -7.41 -11.62
C GLN A 429 10.42 -8.59 -12.09
N HIS A 430 11.66 -8.32 -12.49
CA HIS A 430 12.64 -9.34 -12.85
C HIS A 430 13.78 -9.33 -11.84
N ASP A 431 13.85 -10.40 -11.05
CA ASP A 431 14.86 -10.58 -10.02
C ASP A 431 15.92 -11.58 -10.48
N THR A 432 17.18 -11.24 -10.28
CA THR A 432 18.30 -12.19 -10.36
C THR A 432 18.64 -12.62 -8.95
N LEU A 433 18.47 -13.91 -8.66
CA LEU A 433 18.70 -14.49 -7.34
C LEU A 433 20.20 -14.73 -7.08
N THR A 434 20.55 -15.00 -5.81
CA THR A 434 21.93 -15.30 -5.41
C THR A 434 22.50 -16.57 -6.06
N ASP A 435 21.66 -17.50 -6.49
CA ASP A 435 22.05 -18.71 -7.23
C ASP A 435 22.17 -18.49 -8.75
N GLY A 436 21.95 -17.25 -9.22
CA GLY A 436 21.99 -16.86 -10.63
C GLY A 436 20.71 -17.15 -11.41
N LYS A 437 19.67 -17.73 -10.80
CA LYS A 437 18.37 -17.88 -11.46
C LYS A 437 17.68 -16.54 -11.65
N ASN A 438 16.93 -16.42 -12.73
CA ASN A 438 16.07 -15.28 -12.97
C ASN A 438 14.62 -15.66 -12.69
N VAL A 439 13.92 -14.83 -11.93
CA VAL A 439 12.50 -15.00 -11.63
C VAL A 439 11.74 -13.75 -12.02
N VAL A 440 10.59 -13.93 -12.67
CA VAL A 440 9.75 -12.84 -13.15
C VAL A 440 8.41 -12.88 -12.45
N TYR A 441 7.97 -11.73 -11.94
CA TYR A 441 6.68 -11.53 -11.31
C TYR A 441 5.91 -10.44 -12.06
N ASN A 442 4.60 -10.61 -12.16
CA ASN A 442 3.69 -9.54 -12.55
C ASN A 442 2.99 -9.06 -11.28
N MET A 443 3.17 -7.78 -10.99
CA MET A 443 2.70 -7.13 -9.76
C MET A 443 1.62 -6.12 -10.12
N ASP A 444 0.57 -6.00 -9.30
CA ASP A 444 -0.50 -4.99 -9.44
C ASP A 444 -0.80 -4.38 -8.07
N ASP A 445 0.24 -3.81 -7.46
CA ASP A 445 0.28 -3.32 -6.09
C ASP A 445 1.01 -1.97 -5.96
N GLY A 446 1.33 -1.35 -7.09
CA GLY A 446 2.09 -0.12 -7.19
C GLY A 446 1.21 1.11 -7.01
N VAL A 447 1.75 2.15 -6.33
CA VAL A 447 1.13 3.48 -6.26
C VAL A 447 2.18 4.55 -6.52
N TYR A 448 1.97 5.34 -7.57
CA TYR A 448 2.75 6.53 -7.86
C TYR A 448 2.16 7.72 -7.12
N VAL A 449 3.02 8.54 -6.52
CA VAL A 449 2.66 9.82 -5.89
C VAL A 449 3.43 10.93 -6.58
N GLY A 450 2.72 11.90 -7.13
CA GLY A 450 3.28 13.04 -7.84
C GLY A 450 2.78 14.37 -7.29
N VAL A 451 3.62 15.41 -7.35
CA VAL A 451 3.23 16.80 -7.10
C VAL A 451 3.79 17.67 -8.21
N ASN A 452 2.95 18.48 -8.84
CA ASN A 452 3.36 19.45 -9.85
C ASN A 452 2.44 20.69 -9.90
N CYS A 453 2.88 21.71 -10.62
CA CYS A 453 2.07 22.88 -10.93
C CYS A 453 1.44 22.73 -12.32
N PHE A 454 0.23 23.26 -12.49
CA PHE A 454 -0.55 23.23 -13.74
C PHE A 454 -1.51 24.43 -13.82
N ASN A 455 -2.24 24.59 -14.92
CA ASN A 455 -3.21 25.68 -15.13
C ASN A 455 -2.62 27.08 -14.89
N VAL A 456 -1.46 27.37 -15.48
CA VAL A 456 -0.79 28.68 -15.33
C VAL A 456 -1.66 29.79 -15.94
N LYS A 457 -1.86 30.87 -15.18
CA LYS A 457 -2.60 32.07 -15.59
C LYS A 457 -1.85 33.32 -15.16
N TYR A 458 -2.17 34.44 -15.80
CA TYR A 458 -1.63 35.76 -15.43
C TYR A 458 -2.77 36.62 -14.88
N HIS A 459 -2.52 37.28 -13.75
CA HIS A 459 -3.42 38.24 -13.14
C HIS A 459 -2.73 39.60 -13.09
N THR A 460 -3.42 40.65 -13.53
CA THR A 460 -2.91 42.02 -13.52
C THR A 460 -3.68 42.88 -12.53
N LYS A 461 -2.97 43.70 -11.77
CA LYS A 461 -3.54 44.69 -10.85
C LYS A 461 -2.98 46.06 -11.19
N GLU A 462 -3.87 47.01 -11.45
CA GLU A 462 -3.52 48.41 -11.72
C GLU A 462 -3.63 49.26 -10.45
N GLU A 463 -2.66 50.14 -10.28
CA GLU A 463 -2.59 51.14 -9.20
C GLU A 463 -2.26 52.51 -9.81
N LYS A 464 -3.00 53.55 -9.44
CA LYS A 464 -2.71 54.92 -9.89
C LYS A 464 -1.44 55.44 -9.19
N LEU A 465 -0.60 56.15 -9.94
CA LEU A 465 0.63 56.77 -9.44
C LEU A 465 0.40 58.13 -8.81
#